data_AF-A0A6J4PI82-F1
#
_entry.id   AF-A0A6J4PI82-F1
#
_cell.length_a   1.000
_cell.length_b   1.000
_cell.length_c   1.000
_cell.angle_alpha   90.00
_cell.angle_beta   90.00
_cell.angle_gamma   90.00
#
_symmetry.space_group_name_H-M   'P 1'
#
loop_
_entity.id
_entity.type
_entity.pdbx_description
1 polymer ?
#
loop_
_entity_poly.entity_id
_entity_poly.type
_entity_poly.pdbx_seq_one_letter_code
_entity_poly.pdbx_strand_id
1 'polypeptide(L)'
;MAVVEPTAIDPAGPATTVPGARAAARAGLAAIGLCTGLVLALHVLAPDPGPAHTMISNYALGGYRPLFDLGVLVLVAGSAAVVAALVATGAVRPGGAATRLLLTWCAGMVLVVAFPTTSSTLPPTPEAVVHATGAVAAFAALPLGALAAAREWRAVHARHAAVLRALAALSLALLVPVLGGIAPGSPLAVQ
;
A
#
# COMPACT_ATOMS: atom_id res chain seq x y z
N MET A 1 -36.61 3.67 26.78
CA MET A 1 -35.75 3.67 25.58
C MET A 1 -34.60 4.62 25.87
N ALA A 2 -33.47 4.11 26.37
CA ALA A 2 -32.33 4.95 26.75
C ALA A 2 -31.62 5.42 25.48
N VAL A 3 -31.56 6.74 25.31
CA VAL A 3 -30.78 7.40 24.26
C VAL A 3 -29.31 7.16 24.59
N VAL A 4 -28.65 6.28 23.84
CA VAL A 4 -27.20 6.14 23.86
C VAL A 4 -26.64 7.37 23.17
N GLU A 5 -26.15 8.35 23.93
CA GLU A 5 -25.42 9.47 23.36
C GLU A 5 -24.19 8.94 22.60
N PRO A 6 -23.90 9.48 21.40
CA PRO A 6 -22.66 9.16 20.71
C PRO A 6 -21.50 9.63 21.59
N THR A 7 -20.67 8.70 22.05
CA THR A 7 -19.42 9.02 22.75
C THR A 7 -18.59 9.94 21.88
N ALA A 8 -18.63 11.23 22.17
CA ALA A 8 -17.77 12.23 21.58
C ALA A 8 -16.32 11.80 21.88
N ILE A 9 -15.48 11.77 20.85
CA ILE A 9 -14.04 11.66 21.04
C ILE A 9 -13.64 12.92 21.81
N ASP A 10 -13.28 12.76 23.08
CA ASP A 10 -12.78 13.85 23.90
C ASP A 10 -11.53 14.45 23.23
N PRO A 11 -11.58 15.71 22.74
CA PRO A 11 -10.45 16.32 22.06
C PRO A 11 -9.32 16.73 23.03
N ALA A 12 -9.54 16.60 24.34
CA ALA A 12 -8.65 17.09 25.39
C ALA A 12 -8.13 16.00 26.34
N GLY A 13 -8.33 14.72 26.03
CA GLY A 13 -7.65 13.64 26.75
C GLY A 13 -6.13 13.85 26.68
N PRO A 14 -5.37 13.62 27.79
CA PRO A 14 -3.94 13.84 27.80
C PRO A 14 -3.32 13.10 26.62
N ALA A 15 -2.53 13.80 25.80
CA ALA A 15 -1.84 13.21 24.66
C ALA A 15 -1.02 12.01 25.16
N THR A 16 -1.58 10.81 25.06
CA THR A 16 -0.91 9.59 25.51
C THR A 16 0.26 9.40 24.57
N THR A 17 1.44 9.77 25.02
CA THR A 17 2.69 9.53 24.32
C THR A 17 2.93 8.03 24.35
N VAL A 18 2.44 7.32 23.34
CA VAL A 18 2.72 5.89 23.20
C VAL A 18 4.23 5.74 22.99
N PRO A 19 4.94 5.10 23.94
CA PRO A 19 6.37 4.88 23.80
C PRO A 19 6.65 4.17 22.47
N GLY A 20 7.58 4.71 21.68
CA GLY A 20 7.97 4.11 20.40
C GLY A 20 7.13 4.45 19.18
N ALA A 21 6.01 5.19 19.29
CA ALA A 21 5.22 5.58 18.10
C ALA A 21 6.03 6.38 17.06
N ARG A 22 6.89 7.30 17.52
CA ARG A 22 7.82 8.03 16.65
C ARG A 22 8.87 7.13 16.03
N ALA A 23 9.36 6.14 16.77
CA ALA A 23 10.33 5.18 16.27
C ALA A 23 9.68 4.28 15.20
N ALA A 24 8.45 3.81 15.42
CA ALA A 24 7.68 3.05 14.45
C ALA A 24 7.38 3.85 13.17
N ALA A 25 7.01 5.13 13.30
CA ALA A 25 6.83 6.00 12.14
C ALA A 25 8.14 6.20 11.35
N ARG A 26 9.27 6.42 12.03
CA ARG A 26 10.60 6.53 11.40
C ARG A 26 11.03 5.22 10.74
N ALA A 27 10.80 4.09 11.41
CA ALA A 27 11.08 2.76 10.87
C ALA A 27 10.23 2.47 9.63
N GLY A 28 8.95 2.85 9.65
CA GLY A 28 8.07 2.77 8.48
C GLY A 28 8.58 3.62 7.31
N LEU A 29 8.98 4.87 7.56
CA LEU A 29 9.59 5.73 6.54
C LEU A 29 10.90 5.15 6.01
N ALA A 30 11.75 4.62 6.88
CA ALA A 30 13.00 3.96 6.48
C ALA A 30 12.74 2.71 5.64
N ALA A 31 11.74 1.90 6.00
CA ALA A 31 11.35 0.71 5.25
C ALA A 31 10.79 1.06 3.87
N ILE A 32 9.97 2.11 3.76
CA ILE A 32 9.50 2.64 2.48
C ILE A 32 10.69 3.10 1.64
N GLY A 33 11.60 3.90 2.22
CA GLY A 33 12.80 4.37 1.54
C GLY A 33 13.71 3.24 1.07
N LEU A 34 13.90 2.21 1.89
CA LEU A 34 14.67 1.02 1.54
C LEU A 34 14.00 0.25 0.40
N CYS A 35 12.69 0.01 0.45
CA CYS A 35 11.96 -0.62 -0.64
C CYS A 35 12.09 0.19 -1.94
N THR A 36 11.94 1.51 -1.89
CA THR A 36 12.12 2.38 -3.06
C THR A 36 13.54 2.27 -3.61
N GLY A 37 14.55 2.30 -2.73
CA GLY A 37 15.96 2.14 -3.13
C GLY A 37 16.22 0.78 -3.80
N LEU A 38 15.67 -0.31 -3.26
CA LEU A 38 15.79 -1.65 -3.84
C LEU A 38 15.12 -1.74 -5.22
N VAL A 39 13.93 -1.18 -5.38
CA VAL A 39 13.23 -1.14 -6.67
C VAL A 39 13.97 -0.30 -7.71
N LEU A 40 14.53 0.86 -7.30
CA LEU A 40 15.36 1.67 -8.20
C LEU A 40 16.67 0.95 -8.56
N ALA A 41 17.28 0.24 -7.62
CA ALA A 41 18.46 -0.58 -7.89
C ALA A 41 18.15 -1.69 -8.89
N LEU A 42 17.00 -2.36 -8.77
CA LEU A 42 16.54 -3.33 -9.76
C LEU A 42 16.43 -2.71 -11.16
N HIS A 43 15.96 -1.47 -11.25
CA HIS A 43 15.85 -0.75 -12.51
C HIS A 43 17.21 -0.42 -13.16
N VAL A 44 18.27 -0.29 -12.36
CA VAL A 44 19.63 -0.04 -12.86
C VAL A 44 20.38 -1.35 -13.14
N LEU A 45 20.17 -2.38 -12.31
CA LEU A 45 20.93 -3.63 -12.33
C LEU A 45 20.37 -4.67 -13.33
N ALA A 46 19.10 -4.55 -13.71
CA ALA A 46 18.47 -5.41 -14.69
C ALA A 46 18.38 -4.66 -16.04
N PRO A 47 19.34 -4.83 -16.97
CA PRO A 47 19.23 -4.28 -18.31
C PRO A 47 17.96 -4.78 -19.01
N ASP A 48 17.30 -3.83 -19.65
CA ASP A 48 15.90 -3.73 -20.10
C ASP A 48 15.28 -4.94 -20.86
N PRO A 49 13.99 -5.28 -20.63
CA PRO A 49 13.13 -5.94 -21.62
C PRO A 49 12.27 -4.96 -22.46
N GLY A 50 12.22 -3.66 -22.13
CA GLY A 50 11.66 -2.59 -22.96
C GLY A 50 11.07 -1.42 -22.15
N PRO A 51 11.27 -0.12 -22.51
CA PRO A 51 11.08 1.03 -21.60
C PRO A 51 9.64 1.40 -21.25
N ALA A 52 8.63 0.75 -21.83
CA ALA A 52 7.23 1.16 -21.73
C ALA A 52 6.26 0.07 -21.24
N HIS A 53 6.74 -1.15 -20.98
CA HIS A 53 5.86 -2.33 -20.84
C HIS A 53 6.12 -3.21 -19.61
N THR A 54 7.02 -2.83 -18.70
CA THR A 54 7.42 -3.67 -17.57
C THR A 54 6.78 -3.19 -16.27
N MET A 55 5.73 -3.88 -15.80
CA MET A 55 5.30 -3.71 -14.41
C MET A 55 6.47 -4.04 -13.48
N ILE A 56 6.63 -3.31 -12.37
CA ILE A 56 7.71 -3.55 -11.40
C ILE A 56 7.70 -5.01 -10.89
N SER A 57 6.52 -5.64 -10.81
CA SER A 57 6.37 -7.05 -10.46
C SER A 57 7.01 -8.03 -11.45
N ASN A 58 7.37 -7.61 -12.67
CA ASN A 58 8.09 -8.46 -13.62
C ASN A 58 9.52 -8.80 -13.16
N TYR A 59 10.10 -8.03 -12.23
CA TYR A 59 11.36 -8.45 -11.59
C TYR A 59 11.21 -9.78 -10.84
N ALA A 60 9.98 -10.20 -10.51
CA ALA A 60 9.68 -11.51 -9.95
C ALA A 60 9.77 -12.67 -10.98
N LEU A 61 9.88 -12.39 -12.28
CA LEU A 61 9.98 -13.42 -13.33
C LEU A 61 11.43 -13.87 -13.62
N GLY A 62 12.44 -13.16 -13.09
CA GLY A 62 13.85 -13.40 -13.39
C GLY A 62 14.72 -13.72 -12.17
N GLY A 63 16.04 -13.74 -12.37
CA GLY A 63 17.03 -14.02 -11.32
C GLY A 63 17.02 -13.02 -10.14
N TYR A 64 16.34 -11.88 -10.31
CA TYR A 64 16.19 -10.85 -9.29
C TYR A 64 14.96 -11.01 -8.38
N ARG A 65 14.16 -12.07 -8.56
CA ARG A 65 12.97 -12.33 -7.74
C ARG A 65 13.23 -12.24 -6.22
N PRO A 66 14.28 -12.85 -5.64
CA PRO A 66 14.51 -12.75 -4.20
C PRO A 66 14.70 -11.31 -3.71
N LEU A 67 15.32 -10.44 -4.52
CA LEU A 67 15.55 -9.04 -4.19
C LEU A 67 14.26 -8.22 -4.26
N PHE A 68 13.42 -8.48 -5.27
CA PHE A 68 12.07 -7.92 -5.36
C PHE A 68 11.22 -8.34 -4.16
N ASP A 69 11.15 -9.65 -3.88
CA ASP A 69 10.36 -10.22 -2.78
C ASP A 69 10.81 -9.62 -1.42
N LEU A 70 12.13 -9.52 -1.19
CA LEU A 70 12.67 -8.88 0.01
C LEU A 70 12.24 -7.42 0.13
N GLY A 71 12.32 -6.64 -0.95
CA GLY A 71 11.90 -5.24 -0.97
C GLY A 71 10.42 -5.09 -0.60
N VAL A 72 9.56 -5.92 -1.19
CA VAL A 72 8.13 -5.94 -0.89
C VAL A 72 7.85 -6.35 0.56
N LEU A 73 8.54 -7.38 1.07
CA LEU A 73 8.35 -7.83 2.46
C LEU A 73 8.80 -6.77 3.48
N VAL A 74 9.89 -6.05 3.20
CA VAL A 74 10.32 -4.89 4.01
C VAL A 74 9.24 -3.80 4.00
N LEU A 75 8.66 -3.50 2.84
CA LEU A 75 7.57 -2.53 2.71
C LEU A 75 6.32 -2.96 3.49
N VAL A 76 5.96 -4.25 3.45
CA VAL A 76 4.85 -4.82 4.21
C VAL A 76 5.09 -4.66 5.70
N ALA A 77 6.27 -5.05 6.19
CA ALA A 77 6.62 -4.94 7.61
C ALA A 77 6.60 -3.48 8.09
N GLY A 78 7.17 -2.56 7.31
CA GLY A 78 7.12 -1.13 7.59
C GLY A 78 5.70 -0.56 7.60
N SER A 79 4.87 -0.97 6.64
CA SER A 79 3.46 -0.56 6.55
C SER A 79 2.66 -1.05 7.76
N ALA A 80 2.84 -2.32 8.15
CA ALA A 80 2.18 -2.88 9.33
C ALA A 80 2.59 -2.17 10.63
N ALA A 81 3.86 -1.82 10.78
CA ALA A 81 4.36 -1.04 11.91
C ALA A 81 3.72 0.37 11.97
N VAL A 82 3.55 1.02 10.81
CA VAL A 82 2.83 2.31 10.73
C VAL A 82 1.37 2.15 11.12
N VAL A 83 0.67 1.13 10.62
CA VAL A 83 -0.73 0.85 10.99
C VAL A 83 -0.86 0.62 12.50
N ALA A 84 0.02 -0.19 13.08
CA ALA A 84 0.05 -0.45 14.52
C ALA A 84 0.28 0.85 15.32
N ALA A 85 1.20 1.72 14.89
CA ALA A 85 1.43 3.01 15.53
C ALA A 85 0.23 3.95 15.40
N LEU A 86 -0.44 3.99 14.24
CA LEU A 86 -1.65 4.78 14.04
C LEU A 86 -2.77 4.30 14.97
N VAL A 87 -2.98 3.00 15.09
CA VAL A 87 -3.98 2.43 16.01
C VAL A 87 -3.61 2.74 17.47
N ALA A 88 -2.37 2.49 17.86
CA ALA A 88 -1.93 2.66 19.24
C ALA A 88 -2.01 4.12 19.71
N THR A 89 -1.73 5.08 18.82
CA THR A 89 -1.84 6.52 19.13
C THR A 89 -3.26 7.08 19.03
N GLY A 90 -4.25 6.23 18.76
CA GLY A 90 -5.63 6.67 18.52
C GLY A 90 -5.81 7.45 17.23
N ALA A 91 -4.83 7.40 16.32
CA ALA A 91 -4.89 8.09 15.05
C ALA A 91 -6.00 7.55 14.16
N VAL A 92 -6.19 6.23 14.20
CA VAL A 92 -7.26 5.54 13.50
C VAL A 92 -7.90 4.53 14.43
N ARG A 93 -9.18 4.23 14.22
CA ARG A 93 -9.86 3.19 15.00
C ARG A 93 -9.34 1.80 14.60
N PRO A 94 -9.04 0.87 15.54
CA PRO A 94 -8.53 -0.48 15.23
C PRO A 94 -9.47 -1.27 14.30
N GLY A 95 -10.79 -1.11 14.45
CA GLY A 95 -11.81 -1.66 13.56
C GLY A 95 -12.38 -0.64 12.57
N GLY A 96 -11.70 0.47 12.33
CA GLY A 96 -12.13 1.52 11.40
C GLY A 96 -11.94 1.15 9.93
N ALA A 97 -12.54 1.92 9.04
CA ALA A 97 -12.34 1.76 7.59
C ALA A 97 -10.86 1.95 7.21
N ALA A 98 -10.19 2.95 7.79
CA ALA A 98 -8.77 3.21 7.55
C ALA A 98 -7.91 1.99 7.87
N THR A 99 -8.05 1.42 9.07
CA THR A 99 -7.28 0.25 9.51
C THR A 99 -7.54 -0.96 8.62
N ARG A 100 -8.80 -1.28 8.32
CA ARG A 100 -9.12 -2.40 7.42
C ARG A 100 -8.48 -2.24 6.05
N LEU A 101 -8.59 -1.07 5.43
CA LEU A 101 -8.03 -0.80 4.11
C LEU A 101 -6.49 -0.86 4.11
N LEU A 102 -5.83 -0.33 5.14
CA LEU A 102 -4.37 -0.41 5.25
C LEU A 102 -3.88 -1.84 5.54
N LEU A 103 -4.67 -2.65 6.24
CA LEU A 103 -4.40 -4.09 6.39
C LEU A 103 -4.66 -4.86 5.09
N THR A 104 -5.69 -4.49 4.32
CA THR A 104 -5.91 -5.01 2.96
C THR A 104 -4.73 -4.71 2.04
N TRP A 105 -4.14 -3.50 2.13
CA TRP A 105 -2.89 -3.16 1.47
C TRP A 105 -1.77 -4.14 1.81
N CYS A 106 -1.52 -4.36 3.11
CA CYS A 106 -0.47 -5.29 3.55
C CYS A 106 -0.74 -6.72 3.06
N ALA A 107 -1.98 -7.21 3.17
CA ALA A 107 -2.37 -8.53 2.73
C ALA A 107 -2.21 -8.72 1.22
N GLY A 108 -2.63 -7.74 0.41
CA GLY A 108 -2.48 -7.80 -1.04
C GLY A 108 -1.01 -7.80 -1.47
N MET A 109 -0.14 -7.05 -0.79
CA MET A 109 1.31 -7.09 -1.04
C MET A 109 1.94 -8.43 -0.66
N VAL A 110 1.44 -9.12 0.37
CA VAL A 110 1.85 -10.51 0.68
C VAL A 110 1.42 -11.47 -0.43
N LEU A 111 0.20 -11.32 -0.97
CA LEU A 111 -0.26 -12.14 -2.09
C LEU A 111 0.63 -11.96 -3.33
N VAL A 112 1.07 -10.74 -3.63
CA VAL A 112 2.00 -10.42 -4.73
C VAL A 112 3.33 -11.19 -4.61
N VAL A 113 3.84 -11.39 -3.39
CA VAL A 113 5.08 -12.16 -3.15
C VAL A 113 4.82 -13.67 -3.15
N ALA A 114 3.73 -14.09 -2.51
CA ALA A 114 3.42 -15.50 -2.31
C ALA A 114 3.03 -16.21 -3.62
N PHE A 115 2.35 -15.50 -4.53
CA PHE A 115 1.86 -16.06 -5.78
C PHE A 115 2.68 -15.52 -6.96
N PRO A 116 3.36 -16.39 -7.72
CA PRO A 116 4.12 -15.97 -8.90
C PRO A 116 3.22 -15.28 -9.92
N THR A 117 3.71 -14.21 -10.52
CA THR A 117 3.15 -13.68 -11.76
C THR A 117 3.57 -14.56 -12.94
N THR A 118 2.88 -14.44 -14.08
CA THR A 118 3.23 -15.12 -15.33
C THR A 118 3.69 -14.11 -16.38
N SER A 119 4.51 -14.57 -17.33
CA SER A 119 4.84 -13.77 -18.51
C SER A 119 3.57 -13.38 -19.26
N SER A 120 3.56 -12.17 -19.84
CA SER A 120 2.48 -11.70 -20.73
C SER A 120 2.33 -12.56 -21.99
N THR A 121 3.37 -13.30 -22.36
CA THR A 121 3.39 -14.18 -23.53
C THR A 121 2.74 -15.55 -23.29
N LEU A 122 2.35 -15.87 -22.06
CA LEU A 122 1.73 -17.14 -21.68
C LEU A 122 0.31 -16.90 -21.15
N PRO A 123 -0.62 -17.87 -21.32
CA PRO A 123 -1.92 -17.80 -20.67
C PRO A 123 -1.79 -17.63 -19.15
N PRO A 124 -2.66 -16.82 -18.51
CA PRO A 124 -2.58 -16.59 -17.07
C PRO A 124 -2.84 -17.89 -16.31
N THR A 125 -1.96 -18.22 -15.37
CA THR A 125 -2.18 -19.32 -14.43
C THR A 125 -3.08 -18.85 -13.28
N PRO A 126 -3.72 -19.77 -12.53
CA PRO A 126 -4.49 -19.41 -11.34
C PRO A 126 -3.70 -18.56 -10.33
N GLU A 127 -2.40 -18.84 -10.16
CA GLU A 127 -1.52 -18.07 -9.28
C GLU A 127 -1.32 -16.64 -9.79
N ALA A 128 -1.15 -16.45 -11.10
CA ALA A 128 -1.05 -15.11 -11.70
C ALA A 128 -2.34 -14.30 -11.52
N VAL A 129 -3.50 -14.96 -11.54
CA VAL A 129 -4.79 -14.32 -11.23
C VAL A 129 -4.83 -13.86 -9.76
N VAL A 130 -4.37 -14.69 -8.81
CA VAL A 130 -4.28 -14.30 -7.39
C VAL A 130 -3.29 -13.15 -7.20
N HIS A 131 -2.14 -13.19 -7.87
CA HIS A 131 -1.14 -12.11 -7.86
C HIS A 131 -1.75 -10.79 -8.33
N ALA A 132 -2.38 -10.78 -9.51
CA ALA A 132 -2.98 -9.58 -10.10
C ALA A 132 -4.13 -9.04 -9.23
N THR A 133 -4.99 -9.93 -8.72
CA THR A 133 -6.10 -9.54 -7.83
C THR A 133 -5.58 -8.95 -6.53
N GLY A 134 -4.54 -9.55 -5.93
CA GLY A 134 -3.86 -9.05 -4.75
C GLY A 134 -3.25 -7.66 -4.96
N ALA A 135 -2.59 -7.45 -6.11
CA ALA A 135 -2.04 -6.16 -6.49
C ALA A 135 -3.13 -5.08 -6.63
N VAL A 136 -4.20 -5.36 -7.39
CA VAL A 136 -5.32 -4.42 -7.57
C VAL A 136 -5.95 -4.06 -6.22
N ALA A 137 -6.23 -5.07 -5.38
CA ALA A 137 -6.79 -4.86 -4.06
C ALA A 137 -5.87 -4.00 -3.19
N ALA A 138 -4.55 -4.27 -3.20
CA ALA A 138 -3.58 -3.50 -2.45
C ALA A 138 -3.56 -2.04 -2.90
N PHE A 139 -3.29 -1.80 -4.19
CA PHE A 139 -3.12 -0.45 -4.72
C PHE A 139 -4.40 0.39 -4.66
N ALA A 140 -5.58 -0.22 -4.69
CA ALA A 140 -6.82 0.50 -4.40
C ALA A 140 -7.00 0.79 -2.90
N ALA A 141 -6.70 -0.19 -2.04
CA ALA A 141 -6.93 -0.07 -0.61
C ALA A 141 -6.02 0.98 0.05
N LEU A 142 -4.77 1.14 -0.40
CA LEU A 142 -3.84 2.12 0.18
C LEU A 142 -4.36 3.57 0.11
N PRO A 143 -4.69 4.15 -1.05
CA PRO A 143 -5.19 5.52 -1.11
C PRO A 143 -6.59 5.66 -0.49
N LEU A 144 -7.45 4.64 -0.59
CA LEU A 144 -8.75 4.66 0.10
C LEU A 144 -8.57 4.67 1.63
N GLY A 145 -7.61 3.90 2.15
CA GLY A 145 -7.23 3.88 3.56
C GLY A 145 -6.66 5.22 4.02
N ALA A 146 -5.82 5.86 3.19
CA ALA A 146 -5.31 7.21 3.44
C ALA A 146 -6.44 8.26 3.47
N LEU A 147 -7.42 8.18 2.56
CA LEU A 147 -8.60 9.06 2.58
C LEU A 147 -9.45 8.84 3.84
N ALA A 148 -9.64 7.60 4.26
CA ALA A 148 -10.36 7.26 5.49
C ALA A 148 -9.63 7.81 6.73
N ALA A 149 -8.31 7.62 6.82
CA ALA A 149 -7.49 8.15 7.90
C ALA A 149 -7.53 9.69 7.95
N ALA A 150 -7.41 10.35 6.79
CA ALA A 150 -7.48 11.81 6.71
C ALA A 150 -8.83 12.37 7.17
N ARG A 151 -9.94 11.65 6.94
CA ARG A 151 -11.27 12.05 7.42
C ARG A 151 -11.36 12.00 8.94
N GLU A 152 -10.78 10.98 9.57
CA GLU A 152 -10.73 10.85 11.03
C GLU A 152 -9.88 11.97 11.66
N TRP A 153 -8.84 12.44 10.96
CA TRP A 153 -7.89 13.44 11.48
C TRP A 153 -8.18 14.90 11.16
N ARG A 154 -9.12 15.18 10.25
CA ARG A 154 -9.33 16.54 9.74
C ARG A 154 -9.65 17.57 10.83
N ALA A 155 -10.27 17.15 11.93
CA ALA A 155 -10.70 18.03 13.01
C ALA A 155 -9.52 18.54 13.86
N VAL A 156 -8.43 17.77 13.93
CA VAL A 156 -7.26 18.05 14.78
C VAL A 156 -6.07 18.52 13.95
N HIS A 157 -5.89 17.99 12.73
CA HIS A 157 -4.72 18.24 11.89
C HIS A 157 -5.12 18.58 10.44
N ALA A 158 -5.91 19.64 10.26
CA ALA A 158 -6.52 20.01 8.97
C ALA A 158 -5.52 20.09 7.79
N ARG A 159 -4.34 20.71 7.98
CA ARG A 159 -3.32 20.82 6.93
C ARG A 159 -2.77 19.46 6.50
N HIS A 160 -2.39 18.62 7.46
CA HIS A 160 -1.87 17.28 7.17
C HIS A 160 -2.93 16.39 6.53
N ALA A 161 -4.18 16.48 7.00
CA ALA A 161 -5.32 15.79 6.38
C ALA A 161 -5.56 16.25 4.93
N ALA A 162 -5.41 17.54 4.63
CA ALA A 162 -5.54 18.06 3.27
C ALA A 162 -4.43 17.54 2.34
N VAL A 163 -3.17 17.55 2.80
CA VAL A 163 -2.04 16.99 2.04
C VAL A 163 -2.23 15.50 1.80
N LEU A 164 -2.59 14.74 2.83
CA LEU A 164 -2.83 13.30 2.70
C LEU A 164 -3.96 13.00 1.71
N ARG A 165 -5.03 13.80 1.70
CA ARG A 165 -6.11 13.69 0.72
C ARG A 165 -5.65 14.00 -0.70
N ALA A 166 -4.86 15.05 -0.90
CA ALA A 166 -4.34 15.42 -2.20
C ALA A 166 -3.43 14.32 -2.77
N LEU A 167 -2.52 13.79 -1.94
CA LEU A 167 -1.66 12.67 -2.31
C LEU A 167 -2.46 11.39 -2.60
N ALA A 168 -3.48 11.08 -1.80
CA ALA A 168 -4.33 9.92 -2.05
C ALA A 168 -5.16 10.06 -3.34
N ALA A 169 -5.68 11.26 -3.63
CA ALA A 169 -6.38 11.53 -4.87
C ALA A 169 -5.46 11.43 -6.09
N LEU A 170 -4.25 12.00 -6.00
CA LEU A 170 -3.23 11.85 -7.03
C LEU A 170 -2.85 10.38 -7.23
N SER A 171 -2.67 9.62 -6.15
CA SER A 171 -2.39 8.18 -6.21
C SER A 171 -3.51 7.40 -6.89
N LEU A 172 -4.79 7.72 -6.63
CA LEU A 172 -5.92 7.11 -7.34
C LEU A 172 -5.92 7.46 -8.83
N ALA A 173 -5.61 8.70 -9.18
CA ALA A 173 -5.50 9.11 -10.57
C ALA A 173 -4.38 8.34 -11.30
N LEU A 174 -3.23 8.18 -10.64
CA LEU A 174 -2.09 7.42 -11.16
C LEU A 174 -2.31 5.90 -11.17
N LEU A 175 -3.32 5.40 -10.46
CA LEU A 175 -3.70 3.98 -10.49
C LEU A 175 -4.44 3.60 -11.78
N VAL A 176 -5.11 4.56 -12.44
CA VAL A 176 -5.93 4.30 -13.63
C VAL A 176 -5.12 3.64 -14.77
N PRO A 177 -3.92 4.12 -15.16
CA PRO A 177 -3.09 3.45 -16.15
C PRO A 177 -2.68 2.02 -15.75
N VAL A 178 -2.41 1.79 -14.47
CA VAL A 178 -2.02 0.46 -13.94
C VAL A 178 -3.17 -0.53 -14.09
N LEU A 179 -4.40 -0.12 -13.78
CA LEU A 179 -5.59 -0.95 -13.99
C LEU A 179 -5.80 -1.25 -15.48
N GLY A 180 -5.52 -0.28 -16.36
CA GLY A 180 -5.54 -0.47 -17.81
C GLY A 180 -4.57 -1.55 -18.29
N GLY A 181 -3.40 -1.67 -17.66
CA GLY A 181 -2.42 -2.72 -17.96
C GLY A 181 -2.81 -4.12 -17.48
N ILE A 182 -3.73 -4.25 -16.52
CA ILE A 182 -4.18 -5.54 -15.93
C ILE A 182 -5.43 -6.07 -16.63
N ALA A 183 -6.21 -5.21 -17.32
CA ALA A 183 -7.48 -5.59 -17.91
C ALA A 183 -7.34 -6.64 -19.04
N PRO A 184 -8.18 -7.70 -19.06
CA PRO A 184 -8.17 -8.70 -20.13
C PRO A 184 -8.44 -8.06 -21.49
N GLY A 185 -7.56 -8.28 -22.46
CA GLY A 185 -7.69 -7.72 -23.81
C GLY A 185 -7.32 -6.24 -23.93
N SER A 186 -6.65 -5.65 -22.93
CA SER A 186 -6.04 -4.33 -23.13
C SER A 186 -5.03 -4.40 -24.29
N PRO A 187 -4.89 -3.35 -25.12
CA PRO A 187 -3.89 -3.31 -26.18
C PRO A 187 -2.44 -3.37 -25.65
N LEU A 188 -2.27 -3.34 -24.31
CA LEU A 188 -1.01 -3.52 -23.59
C LEU A 188 -0.79 -4.97 -23.08
N ALA A 189 -1.84 -5.80 -23.03
CA ALA A 189 -1.79 -7.20 -22.59
C ALA A 189 -1.58 -8.19 -23.74
N VAL A 190 -1.67 -7.71 -24.98
CA VAL A 190 -1.48 -8.51 -26.21
C VAL A 190 -0.35 -7.87 -27.01
N GLN A 191 0.91 -8.03 -26.60
CA GLN A 191 2.16 -8.06 -27.41
C GLN A 191 3.28 -8.71 -26.60
#